data_AF-A0A0H5D5H9-F1
#
_entry.id   AF-A0A0H5D5H9-F1
#
_cell.length_a   1.000
_cell.length_b   1.000
_cell.length_c   1.000
_cell.angle_alpha   90.00
_cell.angle_beta   90.00
_cell.angle_gamma   90.00
#
_symmetry.space_group_name_H-M   'P 1'
#
loop_
_entity.id
_entity.type
_entity.pdbx_description
1 polymer ?
#
loop_
_entity_poly.entity_id
_entity_poly.type
_entity_poly.pdbx_seq_one_letter_code
_entity_poly.pdbx_strand_id
1 'polypeptide(L)'
;MGRIGWEMMDGLLNATPTRRLIVVSSVPLLGPRLSILEAVMVAIPQMQKYEDDLRDQWQSRAHRSEWRRMLELLRSISELGQTDITIVSGEIHLATRGTMPLGQGQVLHQLIASGVAHRAPPNAWARVLGWLAVLGDSPLSGAPIRMQGLPGQRRRYVAERNTLTLRRVDGEWGAIWDLEQSGPTAPLPV
;
A
#
# COMPACT_ATOMS: atom_id res chain seq x y z
N MET A 1 -4.87 14.81 -6.07
CA MET A 1 -6.00 14.40 -6.95
C MET A 1 -6.87 15.62 -7.28
N GLY A 2 -7.34 15.76 -8.52
CA GLY A 2 -8.16 16.91 -8.94
C GLY A 2 -9.60 16.87 -8.44
N ARG A 3 -10.34 17.99 -8.60
CA ARG A 3 -11.73 18.15 -8.13
C ARG A 3 -12.66 17.02 -8.55
N ILE A 4 -12.69 16.69 -9.85
CA ILE A 4 -13.55 15.62 -10.41
C ILE A 4 -13.22 14.26 -9.77
N GLY A 5 -11.93 13.98 -9.54
CA GLY A 5 -11.52 12.76 -8.86
C GLY A 5 -12.02 12.70 -7.42
N TRP A 6 -11.95 13.82 -6.69
CA TRP A 6 -12.50 13.90 -5.33
C TRP A 6 -14.01 13.75 -5.29
N GLU A 7 -14.74 14.39 -6.21
CA GLU A 7 -16.20 14.26 -6.30
C GLU A 7 -16.63 12.81 -6.56
N MET A 8 -15.92 12.10 -7.45
CA MET A 8 -16.14 10.67 -7.69
C MET A 8 -15.90 9.84 -6.43
N MET A 9 -14.78 10.09 -5.72
CA MET A 9 -14.43 9.36 -4.51
C MET A 9 -15.41 9.62 -3.36
N ASP A 10 -15.81 10.87 -3.14
CA ASP A 10 -16.80 11.23 -2.12
C ASP A 10 -18.16 10.58 -2.42
N GLY A 11 -18.52 10.44 -3.71
CA GLY A 11 -19.73 9.76 -4.15
C GLY A 11 -19.84 8.30 -3.70
N LEU A 12 -18.71 7.63 -3.42
CA LEU A 12 -18.70 6.24 -2.93
C LEU A 12 -19.39 6.08 -1.56
N LEU A 13 -19.45 7.13 -0.74
CA LEU A 13 -20.19 7.09 0.54
C LEU A 13 -21.69 6.95 0.36
N ASN A 14 -22.22 7.39 -0.79
CA ASN A 14 -23.64 7.33 -1.12
C ASN A 14 -23.97 6.11 -2.00
N ALA A 15 -22.96 5.33 -2.41
CA ALA A 15 -23.19 4.12 -3.18
C ALA A 15 -23.85 3.04 -2.30
N THR A 16 -24.54 2.10 -2.94
CA THR A 16 -25.11 0.95 -2.24
C THR A 16 -23.99 0.19 -1.52
N PRO A 17 -24.12 -0.09 -0.21
CA PRO A 17 -23.11 -0.83 0.54
C PRO A 17 -22.78 -2.17 -0.12
N THR A 18 -21.49 -2.48 -0.19
CA THR A 18 -21.00 -3.75 -0.71
C THR A 18 -20.21 -4.46 0.37
N ARG A 19 -20.19 -5.80 0.36
CA ARG A 19 -19.36 -6.55 1.31
C ARG A 19 -17.87 -6.27 1.11
N ARG A 20 -17.45 -5.86 -0.08
CA ARG A 20 -16.05 -5.67 -0.43
C ARG A 20 -15.81 -4.55 -1.44
N LEU A 21 -14.82 -3.74 -1.15
CA LEU A 21 -14.27 -2.73 -2.06
C LEU A 21 -12.81 -3.08 -2.39
N ILE A 22 -12.52 -3.28 -3.67
CA ILE A 22 -11.15 -3.39 -4.19
C ILE A 22 -10.78 -2.05 -4.83
N VAL A 23 -9.74 -1.40 -4.32
CA VAL A 23 -9.23 -0.14 -4.83
C VAL A 23 -7.96 -0.42 -5.62
N VAL A 24 -7.96 -0.06 -6.91
CA VAL A 24 -6.75 -0.11 -7.74
C VAL A 24 -6.10 1.26 -7.68
N SER A 25 -4.88 1.34 -7.14
CA SER A 25 -4.11 2.58 -7.07
C SER A 25 -2.73 2.36 -7.67
N SER A 26 -2.26 3.29 -8.52
CA SER A 26 -0.93 3.21 -9.12
C SER A 26 0.16 3.14 -8.04
N VAL A 27 0.15 4.11 -7.14
CA VAL A 27 1.09 4.21 -6.01
C VAL A 27 0.46 3.66 -4.72
N PRO A 28 1.25 2.99 -3.84
CA PRO A 28 0.72 2.47 -2.58
C PRO A 28 0.17 3.58 -1.67
N LEU A 29 -0.99 3.35 -1.05
CA LEU A 29 -1.53 4.22 0.00
C LEU A 29 -0.90 3.90 1.35
N LEU A 30 -0.59 2.62 1.60
CA LEU A 30 0.13 2.19 2.80
C LEU A 30 1.58 1.87 2.44
N GLY A 31 2.51 2.54 3.12
CA GLY A 31 3.93 2.44 2.85
C GLY A 31 4.78 2.56 4.11
N PRO A 32 6.11 2.42 3.97
CA PRO A 32 7.04 2.72 5.06
C PRO A 32 7.03 4.22 5.33
N ARG A 33 7.70 4.66 6.42
CA ARG A 33 7.77 6.08 6.78
C ARG A 33 8.71 6.85 5.84
N LEU A 34 8.22 7.15 4.62
CA LEU A 34 8.99 7.81 3.56
C LEU A 34 9.40 9.25 3.92
N SER A 35 8.70 9.90 4.85
CA SER A 35 9.08 11.24 5.35
C SER A 35 10.50 11.31 5.95
N ILE A 36 11.06 10.19 6.42
CA ILE A 36 12.46 10.12 6.86
C ILE A 36 13.40 10.13 5.66
N LEU A 37 13.04 9.40 4.61
CA LEU A 37 13.83 9.33 3.38
C LEU A 37 13.84 10.68 2.66
N GLU A 38 12.69 11.36 2.58
CA GLU A 38 12.59 12.72 2.04
C GLU A 38 13.50 13.70 2.80
N ALA A 39 13.50 13.65 4.14
CA ALA A 39 14.33 14.53 4.95
C ALA A 39 15.84 14.33 4.69
N VAL A 40 16.27 13.09 4.47
CA VAL A 40 17.66 12.78 4.11
C VAL A 40 17.99 13.26 2.69
N MET A 41 17.07 13.12 1.74
CA MET A 41 17.29 13.53 0.34
C MET A 41 17.39 15.05 0.19
N VAL A 42 16.56 15.82 0.90
CA VAL A 42 16.65 17.30 0.91
C VAL A 42 18.01 17.77 1.44
N ALA A 43 18.64 17.01 2.35
CA ALA A 43 19.96 17.35 2.90
C ALA A 43 21.13 17.02 1.95
N ILE A 44 20.91 16.24 0.88
CA ILE A 44 21.95 15.78 -0.05
C ILE A 44 21.64 16.27 -1.48
N PRO A 45 22.31 17.33 -1.98
CA PRO A 45 21.98 17.99 -3.24
C PRO A 45 21.98 17.09 -4.50
N GLN A 46 22.71 15.98 -4.49
CA GLN A 46 22.82 15.05 -5.62
C GLN A 46 21.60 14.12 -5.76
N MET A 47 20.65 14.16 -4.81
CA MET A 47 19.50 13.26 -4.77
C MET A 47 18.20 13.84 -5.36
N GLN A 48 18.24 15.03 -5.97
CA GLN A 48 17.04 15.71 -6.50
C GLN A 48 16.21 14.85 -7.47
N LYS A 49 16.83 14.00 -8.30
CA LYS A 49 16.10 13.09 -9.18
C LYS A 49 15.20 12.10 -8.43
N TYR A 50 15.60 11.66 -7.23
CA TYR A 50 14.82 10.75 -6.40
C TYR A 50 13.79 11.49 -5.55
N GLU A 51 13.94 12.81 -5.37
CA GLU A 51 12.99 13.65 -4.66
C GLU A 51 11.66 13.73 -5.42
N ASP A 52 11.71 13.87 -6.75
CA ASP A 52 10.51 13.92 -7.58
C ASP A 52 9.74 12.59 -7.55
N ASP A 53 10.43 11.45 -7.65
CA ASP A 53 9.80 10.11 -7.55
C ASP A 53 9.13 9.87 -6.18
N LEU A 54 9.70 10.42 -5.10
CA LEU A 54 9.08 10.37 -3.76
C LEU A 54 7.89 11.30 -3.63
N ARG A 55 7.94 12.47 -4.28
CA ARG A 55 6.84 13.44 -4.27
C ARG A 55 5.57 12.86 -4.86
N ASP A 56 5.67 11.97 -5.85
CA ASP A 56 4.50 11.33 -6.47
C ASP A 56 3.79 10.31 -5.58
N GLN A 57 4.36 9.96 -4.41
CA GLN A 57 3.77 9.00 -3.48
C GLN A 57 2.76 9.66 -2.53
N TRP A 58 1.73 8.92 -2.12
CA TRP A 58 0.77 9.38 -1.11
C TRP A 58 1.44 9.79 0.22
N GLN A 59 2.53 9.12 0.60
CA GLN A 59 3.20 9.37 1.87
C GLN A 59 4.05 10.65 1.87
N SER A 60 4.17 11.32 0.72
CA SER A 60 4.91 12.56 0.61
C SER A 60 4.32 13.65 1.50
N ARG A 61 5.21 14.49 2.07
CA ARG A 61 4.77 15.63 2.88
C ARG A 61 3.85 16.58 2.10
N ALA A 62 4.06 16.71 0.79
CA ALA A 62 3.24 17.55 -0.08
C ALA A 62 1.77 17.07 -0.17
N HIS A 63 1.54 15.76 -0.06
CA HIS A 63 0.21 15.14 -0.21
C HIS A 63 -0.42 14.73 1.13
N ARG A 64 0.15 15.13 2.27
CA ARG A 64 -0.29 14.63 3.58
C ARG A 64 -1.77 14.91 3.89
N SER A 65 -2.33 16.03 3.43
CA SER A 65 -3.77 16.34 3.59
C SER A 65 -4.64 15.42 2.74
N GLU A 66 -4.31 15.29 1.47
CA GLU A 66 -5.01 14.42 0.51
C GLU A 66 -4.94 12.95 0.93
N TRP A 67 -3.78 12.50 1.40
CA TRP A 67 -3.57 11.14 1.88
C TRP A 67 -4.44 10.85 3.11
N ARG A 68 -4.44 11.74 4.10
CA ARG A 68 -5.32 11.61 5.27
C ARG A 68 -6.78 11.54 4.87
N ARG A 69 -7.23 12.45 3.99
CA ARG A 69 -8.60 12.47 3.49
C ARG A 69 -8.99 11.16 2.80
N MET A 70 -8.11 10.60 1.97
CA MET A 70 -8.36 9.31 1.31
C MET A 70 -8.51 8.17 2.32
N LEU A 71 -7.61 8.09 3.32
CA LEU A 71 -7.69 7.06 4.34
C LEU A 71 -8.93 7.21 5.24
N GLU A 72 -9.33 8.44 5.55
CA GLU A 72 -10.56 8.73 6.31
C GLU A 72 -11.80 8.32 5.52
N LEU A 73 -11.85 8.62 4.22
CA LEU A 73 -12.94 8.20 3.33
C LEU A 73 -13.07 6.67 3.33
N LEU A 74 -11.97 5.93 3.14
CA LEU A 74 -11.99 4.47 3.16
C LEU A 74 -12.45 3.92 4.51
N ARG A 75 -12.00 4.53 5.62
CA ARG A 75 -12.50 4.19 6.96
C ARG A 75 -14.01 4.38 7.07
N SER A 76 -14.54 5.52 6.63
CA SER A 76 -15.98 5.79 6.65
C SER A 76 -16.77 4.80 5.81
N ILE A 77 -16.28 4.42 4.62
CA ILE A 77 -16.91 3.38 3.77
C ILE A 77 -16.95 2.02 4.48
N SER A 78 -15.85 1.66 5.15
CA SER A 78 -15.73 0.43 5.94
C SER A 78 -16.73 0.42 7.10
N GLU A 79 -16.77 1.51 7.88
CA GLU A 79 -17.62 1.65 9.07
C GLU A 79 -19.11 1.68 8.73
N LEU A 80 -19.53 2.42 7.69
CA LEU A 80 -20.94 2.55 7.30
C LEU A 80 -21.48 1.27 6.64
N GLY A 81 -20.68 0.63 5.80
CA GLY A 81 -21.10 -0.52 4.99
C GLY A 81 -20.72 -1.88 5.55
N GLN A 82 -19.95 -1.93 6.64
CA GLN A 82 -19.21 -3.14 7.05
C GLN A 82 -18.40 -3.73 5.88
N THR A 83 -17.79 -2.85 5.09
CA THR A 83 -17.13 -3.19 3.83
C THR A 83 -15.68 -3.63 4.09
N ASP A 84 -15.28 -4.81 3.61
CA ASP A 84 -13.87 -5.21 3.57
C ASP A 84 -13.13 -4.41 2.49
N ILE A 85 -12.01 -3.79 2.83
CA ILE A 85 -11.27 -2.94 1.88
C ILE A 85 -9.89 -3.52 1.59
N THR A 86 -9.63 -3.78 0.31
CA THR A 86 -8.32 -4.18 -0.21
C THR A 86 -7.85 -3.20 -1.28
N ILE A 87 -6.63 -2.70 -1.14
CA ILE A 87 -5.95 -1.87 -2.12
C ILE A 87 -4.91 -2.73 -2.84
N VAL A 88 -4.90 -2.66 -4.17
CA VAL A 88 -3.86 -3.25 -5.01
C VAL A 88 -3.08 -2.16 -5.73
N SER A 89 -1.76 -2.28 -5.72
CA SER A 89 -0.85 -1.29 -6.31
C SER A 89 0.40 -1.91 -6.93
N GLY A 90 1.06 -1.15 -7.80
CA GLY A 90 2.31 -1.55 -8.43
C GLY A 90 3.06 -0.31 -8.91
N GLU A 91 4.14 0.05 -8.22
CA GLU A 91 5.05 1.14 -8.62
C GLU A 91 6.45 0.96 -8.03
N ILE A 92 6.56 0.52 -6.78
CA ILE A 92 7.85 0.49 -6.07
C ILE A 92 8.79 -0.67 -6.44
N HIS A 93 8.47 -1.44 -7.50
CA HIS A 93 9.21 -2.60 -8.01
C HIS A 93 9.58 -3.66 -6.94
N LEU A 94 8.79 -3.72 -5.86
CA LEU A 94 8.97 -4.64 -4.74
C LEU A 94 7.62 -5.24 -4.40
N ALA A 95 7.58 -6.53 -4.09
CA ALA A 95 6.41 -7.11 -3.46
C ALA A 95 6.46 -6.91 -1.95
N THR A 96 5.32 -6.49 -1.39
CA THR A 96 5.12 -6.33 0.05
C THR A 96 3.62 -6.24 0.33
N ARG A 97 3.28 -6.19 1.62
CA ARG A 97 1.91 -5.89 2.06
C ARG A 97 1.92 -4.93 3.24
N GLY A 98 0.83 -4.17 3.36
CA GLY A 98 0.58 -3.29 4.48
C GLY A 98 -0.80 -3.53 5.07
N THR A 99 -0.96 -3.22 6.34
CA THR A 99 -2.26 -3.21 7.02
C THR A 99 -2.44 -1.93 7.82
N MET A 100 -3.66 -1.41 7.87
CA MET A 100 -4.05 -0.32 8.75
C MET A 100 -5.41 -0.64 9.38
N PRO A 101 -5.57 -0.53 10.72
CA PRO A 101 -6.87 -0.70 11.35
C PRO A 101 -7.87 0.34 10.84
N LEU A 102 -9.10 -0.09 10.54
CA LEU A 102 -10.21 0.81 10.19
C LEU A 102 -11.18 1.01 11.36
N GLY A 103 -11.01 0.29 12.48
CA GLY A 103 -11.94 0.29 13.61
C GLY A 103 -12.88 -0.91 13.56
N GLN A 104 -13.57 -1.19 14.67
CA GLN A 104 -14.56 -2.27 14.78
C GLN A 104 -14.03 -3.67 14.36
N GLY A 105 -12.72 -3.91 14.48
CA GLY A 105 -12.07 -5.15 14.04
C GLY A 105 -11.77 -5.24 12.54
N GLN A 106 -12.17 -4.25 11.75
CA GLN A 106 -11.87 -4.19 10.31
C GLN A 106 -10.45 -3.69 10.04
N VAL A 107 -9.87 -4.16 8.94
CA VAL A 107 -8.51 -3.85 8.53
C VAL A 107 -8.49 -3.49 7.05
N LEU A 108 -7.81 -2.40 6.72
CA LEU A 108 -7.43 -2.05 5.36
C LEU A 108 -6.23 -2.87 4.94
N HIS A 109 -6.39 -3.67 3.88
CA HIS A 109 -5.30 -4.42 3.28
C HIS A 109 -4.67 -3.63 2.12
N GLN A 110 -3.35 -3.46 2.12
CA GLN A 110 -2.59 -2.99 0.97
C GLN A 110 -1.75 -4.14 0.44
N LEU A 111 -1.90 -4.46 -0.82
CA LEU A 111 -1.15 -5.48 -1.52
C LEU A 111 -0.36 -4.81 -2.64
N ILE A 112 0.94 -5.08 -2.70
CA ILE A 112 1.82 -4.44 -3.67
C ILE A 112 2.53 -5.54 -4.45
N ALA A 113 2.45 -5.45 -5.77
CA ALA A 113 3.19 -6.29 -6.69
C ALA A 113 4.32 -5.49 -7.36
N SER A 114 5.37 -6.18 -7.80
CA SER A 114 6.39 -5.57 -8.67
C SER A 114 5.97 -5.68 -10.13
N GLY A 115 6.43 -4.76 -10.97
CA GLY A 115 6.34 -4.94 -12.42
C GLY A 115 7.11 -6.18 -12.90
N VAL A 116 6.53 -6.91 -13.84
CA VAL A 116 7.12 -8.10 -14.48
C VAL A 116 8.23 -7.70 -15.47
N ALA A 117 8.10 -6.54 -16.12
CA ALA A 117 8.99 -6.11 -17.20
C ALA A 117 10.34 -5.55 -16.70
N HIS A 118 10.35 -4.80 -15.60
CA HIS A 118 11.54 -4.13 -15.11
C HIS A 118 12.38 -5.03 -14.20
N ARG A 119 13.69 -4.73 -14.11
CA ARG A 119 14.56 -5.42 -13.15
C ARG A 119 14.16 -4.99 -11.74
N ALA A 120 14.10 -5.95 -10.82
CA ALA A 120 13.92 -5.66 -9.41
C ALA A 120 15.05 -4.72 -8.93
N PRO A 121 14.75 -3.78 -8.02
CA PRO A 121 15.76 -2.88 -7.49
C PRO A 121 16.80 -3.67 -6.69
N PRO A 122 18.02 -3.13 -6.49
CA PRO A 122 19.05 -3.81 -5.73
C PRO A 122 18.58 -4.22 -4.34
N ASN A 123 19.00 -5.40 -3.86
CA ASN A 123 18.65 -5.93 -2.54
C ASN A 123 18.93 -4.96 -1.38
N ALA A 124 19.91 -4.06 -1.52
CA ALA A 124 20.20 -3.03 -0.53
C ALA A 124 19.01 -2.07 -0.33
N TRP A 125 18.31 -1.70 -1.41
CA TRP A 125 17.14 -0.83 -1.36
C TRP A 125 15.98 -1.45 -0.60
N ALA A 126 15.69 -2.74 -0.86
CA ALA A 126 14.69 -3.49 -0.12
C ALA A 126 14.98 -3.57 1.39
N ARG A 127 16.27 -3.62 1.78
CA ARG A 127 16.66 -3.58 3.19
C ARG A 127 16.38 -2.21 3.80
N VAL A 128 16.76 -1.11 3.14
CA VAL A 128 16.51 0.27 3.62
C VAL A 128 15.03 0.49 3.87
N LEU A 129 14.17 0.13 2.91
CA LEU A 129 12.72 0.21 3.09
C LEU A 129 12.23 -0.69 4.22
N GLY A 130 12.82 -1.89 4.38
CA GLY A 130 12.56 -2.77 5.51
C GLY A 130 12.83 -2.12 6.86
N TRP A 131 13.93 -1.37 7.00
CA TRP A 131 14.25 -0.61 8.22
C TRP A 131 13.24 0.53 8.45
N LEU A 132 12.92 1.32 7.42
CA LEU A 132 11.93 2.40 7.53
C LEU A 132 10.53 1.88 7.87
N ALA A 133 10.17 0.69 7.39
CA ALA A 133 8.93 0.01 7.71
C ALA A 133 8.81 -0.40 9.19
N VAL A 134 9.93 -0.58 9.91
CA VAL A 134 9.91 -0.86 11.36
C VAL A 134 9.38 0.33 12.14
N LEU A 135 9.72 1.55 11.72
CA LEU A 135 9.33 2.79 12.40
C LEU A 135 7.83 3.07 12.29
N GLY A 136 7.18 2.59 11.22
CA GLY A 136 5.76 2.80 10.96
C GLY A 136 5.37 4.25 10.70
N ASP A 137 4.21 4.46 10.06
CA ASP A 137 3.57 5.78 9.95
C ASP A 137 2.15 5.68 10.50
N SER A 138 1.63 6.75 11.09
CA SER A 138 0.27 6.83 11.61
C SER A 138 -0.35 8.14 11.11
N PRO A 139 -0.80 8.18 9.84
CA PRO A 139 -1.44 9.38 9.29
C PRO A 139 -2.75 9.71 9.97
N LEU A 140 -3.48 8.70 10.46
CA LEU A 140 -4.68 8.85 11.26
C LEU A 140 -4.39 8.44 12.70
N SER A 141 -5.00 9.15 13.66
CA SER A 141 -4.88 8.82 15.07
C SER A 141 -5.48 7.44 15.35
N GLY A 142 -4.80 6.61 16.12
CA GLY A 142 -5.25 5.25 16.48
C GLY A 142 -5.18 4.21 15.36
N ALA A 143 -4.73 4.58 14.15
CA ALA A 143 -4.66 3.68 12.99
C ALA A 143 -3.23 3.61 12.42
N PRO A 144 -2.28 2.95 13.13
CA PRO A 144 -0.91 2.83 12.67
C PRO A 144 -0.81 1.90 11.47
N ILE A 145 -0.02 2.30 10.48
CA ILE A 145 0.33 1.51 9.31
C ILE A 145 1.41 0.50 9.69
N ARG A 146 1.17 -0.77 9.34
CA ARG A 146 2.12 -1.87 9.53
C ARG A 146 2.43 -2.54 8.21
N MET A 147 3.67 -2.37 7.75
CA MET A 147 4.22 -3.14 6.63
C MET A 147 4.65 -4.52 7.11
N GLN A 148 4.30 -5.56 6.36
CA GLN A 148 4.50 -6.96 6.73
C GLN A 148 5.15 -7.74 5.58
N GLY A 149 5.76 -8.87 5.90
CA GLY A 149 6.24 -9.83 4.90
C GLY A 149 5.09 -10.55 4.20
N LEU A 150 5.38 -11.06 3.01
CA LEU A 150 4.48 -11.98 2.32
C LEU A 150 4.47 -13.34 3.04
N PRO A 151 3.41 -14.16 2.88
CA PRO A 151 3.39 -15.51 3.43
C PRO A 151 4.63 -16.32 2.98
N GLY A 152 5.33 -16.92 3.94
CA GLY A 152 6.55 -17.69 3.68
C GLY A 152 7.83 -16.84 3.52
N GLN A 153 7.73 -15.52 3.48
CA GLN A 153 8.88 -14.63 3.27
C GLN A 153 9.38 -14.01 4.57
N ARG A 154 10.71 -14.08 4.78
CA ARG A 154 11.35 -13.54 6.00
C ARG A 154 11.41 -12.01 6.02
N ARG A 155 11.52 -11.39 4.84
CA ARG A 155 11.66 -9.93 4.69
C ARG A 155 10.30 -9.28 4.42
N ARG A 156 10.15 -8.03 4.86
CA ARG A 156 8.96 -7.23 4.57
C ARG A 156 8.82 -6.89 3.09
N TYR A 157 9.95 -6.69 2.41
CA TYR A 157 10.01 -6.40 0.98
C TYR A 157 10.75 -7.53 0.26
N VAL A 158 10.16 -7.99 -0.84
CA VAL A 158 10.75 -8.98 -1.74
C VAL A 158 11.13 -8.29 -3.04
N ALA A 159 12.42 -8.37 -3.38
CA ALA A 159 13.00 -7.78 -4.58
C ALA A 159 13.12 -8.83 -5.70
N GLU A 160 11.97 -9.36 -6.09
CA GLU A 160 11.83 -10.30 -7.20
C GLU A 160 10.74 -9.80 -8.13
N ARG A 161 10.84 -10.11 -9.42
CA ARG A 161 9.70 -9.96 -10.32
C ARG A 161 8.57 -10.85 -9.82
N ASN A 162 7.34 -10.37 -9.94
CA ASN A 162 6.21 -11.12 -9.45
C ASN A 162 4.91 -10.72 -10.13
N THR A 163 3.91 -11.55 -9.92
CA THR A 163 2.49 -11.21 -10.16
C THR A 163 1.71 -11.38 -8.86
N LEU A 164 0.62 -10.63 -8.72
CA LEU A 164 -0.34 -10.78 -7.62
C LEU A 164 -1.68 -11.23 -8.20
N THR A 165 -2.19 -12.35 -7.71
CA THR A 165 -3.52 -12.84 -8.03
C THR A 165 -4.42 -12.68 -6.81
N LEU A 166 -5.55 -11.99 -7.01
CA LEU A 166 -6.69 -12.05 -6.10
C LEU A 166 -7.64 -13.14 -6.57
N ARG A 167 -7.92 -14.10 -5.71
CA ARG A 167 -8.81 -15.22 -6.00
C ARG A 167 -9.96 -15.24 -5.00
N ARG A 168 -11.17 -15.44 -5.50
CA ARG A 168 -12.36 -15.70 -4.69
C ARG A 168 -12.75 -17.17 -4.80
N VAL A 169 -12.87 -17.87 -3.67
CA VAL A 169 -13.31 -19.27 -3.58
C VAL A 169 -14.32 -19.36 -2.44
N ASP A 170 -15.50 -19.93 -2.70
CA ASP A 170 -16.59 -20.11 -1.71
C ASP A 170 -16.95 -18.83 -0.94
N GLY A 171 -16.88 -17.68 -1.63
CA GLY A 171 -17.18 -16.37 -1.05
C GLY A 171 -16.00 -15.70 -0.35
N GLU A 172 -14.95 -16.45 0.00
CA GLU A 172 -13.74 -15.98 0.66
C GLU A 172 -12.70 -15.52 -0.36
N TRP A 173 -11.92 -14.50 0.01
CA TRP A 173 -10.90 -13.92 -0.85
C TRP A 173 -9.50 -14.22 -0.33
N GLY A 174 -8.62 -14.56 -1.26
CA GLY A 174 -7.21 -14.80 -1.00
C GLY A 174 -6.32 -14.05 -1.98
N ALA A 175 -5.17 -13.61 -1.50
CA ALA A 175 -4.10 -13.03 -2.29
C ALA A 175 -2.92 -14.01 -2.39
N ILE A 176 -2.40 -14.21 -3.59
CA ILE A 176 -1.23 -15.06 -3.86
C ILE A 176 -0.25 -14.26 -4.71
N TRP A 177 1.01 -14.20 -4.27
CA TRP A 177 2.10 -13.69 -5.09
C TRP A 177 2.82 -14.85 -5.75
N ASP A 178 3.05 -14.78 -7.06
CA ASP A 178 3.97 -15.66 -7.77
C ASP A 178 5.31 -14.93 -7.92
N LEU A 179 6.33 -15.37 -7.18
CA LEU A 179 7.64 -14.73 -7.10
C LEU A 179 8.63 -15.46 -8.03
N GLU A 180 9.37 -14.72 -8.86
CA GLU A 180 10.23 -15.29 -9.90
C GLU A 180 11.25 -16.33 -9.40
N GLN A 181 11.82 -16.16 -8.21
CA GLN A 181 12.84 -17.06 -7.65
C GLN A 181 12.29 -17.90 -6.50
N SER A 182 11.46 -17.29 -5.65
CA SER A 182 10.91 -17.94 -4.47
C SER A 182 9.66 -18.80 -4.74
N GLY A 183 9.06 -18.68 -5.92
CA GLY A 183 7.81 -19.36 -6.29
C GLY A 183 6.56 -18.76 -5.63
N PRO A 184 5.40 -19.44 -5.73
CA PRO A 184 4.14 -18.95 -5.22
C PRO A 184 4.10 -18.91 -3.69
N THR A 185 3.55 -17.83 -3.12
CA THR A 185 3.28 -17.74 -1.69
C THR A 185 2.07 -18.57 -1.29
N ALA A 186 1.96 -18.95 -0.01
CA ALA A 186 0.70 -19.44 0.53
C ALA A 186 -0.42 -18.37 0.38
N PRO A 187 -1.69 -18.77 0.24
CA PRO A 187 -2.80 -17.82 0.16
C PRO A 187 -2.89 -16.96 1.41
N LEU A 188 -3.00 -15.65 1.22
CA LEU A 188 -3.25 -14.69 2.27
C LEU A 188 -4.74 -14.30 2.29
N PRO A 189 -5.48 -14.54 3.38
CA PRO A 189 -6.84 -14.01 3.54
C PRO A 189 -6.82 -12.48 3.57
N VAL A 190 -7.74 -11.87 2.82
CA VAL A 190 -7.93 -10.42 2.70
C VAL A 190 -9.40 -10.09 2.65
#